data_AF-A0A356FSA6-F1
#
_entry.id   AF-A0A356FSA6-F1
#
_cell.length_a   1.000
_cell.length_b   1.000
_cell.length_c   1.000
_cell.angle_alpha   90.00
_cell.angle_beta   90.00
_cell.angle_gamma   90.00
#
_symmetry.space_group_name_H-M   'P 1'
#
loop_
_entity.id
_entity.type
_entity.pdbx_description
1 polymer ?
#
loop_
_entity_poly.entity_id
_entity_poly.type
_entity_poly.pdbx_seq_one_letter_code
_entity_poly.pdbx_strand_id
1 'polypeptide(L)'
;PVFPFPVMYELTILLAAFGTLGGMFLTNLLPQHYNSLFNSETFLEVSGERLVIAIESRDPKFDSDLTRQFLEQIGGTDIEEVTK
;
A
#
# COMPACT_ATOMS: atom_id res chain seq x y z
N PRO A 1 -2.29 -43.79 22.21
CA PRO A 1 -2.57 -42.37 22.53
C PRO A 1 -1.62 -41.44 21.76
N VAL A 2 -2.16 -40.48 21.00
CA VAL A 2 -1.35 -39.51 20.24
C VAL A 2 -0.97 -38.35 21.17
N PHE A 3 0.05 -38.56 22.01
CA PHE A 3 0.48 -37.58 23.02
C PHE A 3 0.93 -36.21 22.47
N PRO A 4 1.55 -36.07 21.29
CA PRO A 4 1.99 -34.75 20.81
C PRO A 4 0.90 -33.98 20.04
N PHE A 5 -0.32 -34.52 19.89
CA PHE A 5 -1.35 -33.93 19.02
C PHE A 5 -1.71 -32.48 19.37
N PRO A 6 -1.99 -32.12 20.65
CA PRO A 6 -2.30 -30.73 20.98
C PRO A 6 -1.13 -29.78 20.69
N VAL A 7 0.09 -30.18 21.03
CA VAL A 7 1.29 -29.33 20.85
C VAL A 7 1.59 -29.10 19.38
N MET A 8 1.53 -30.14 18.54
CA MET A 8 1.79 -30.02 17.11
C MET A 8 0.70 -29.23 16.38
N TYR A 9 -0.56 -29.35 16.82
CA TYR A 9 -1.67 -28.55 16.31
C TYR A 9 -1.43 -27.05 16.54
N GLU A 10 -1.13 -26.66 17.78
CA GLU A 10 -0.84 -25.27 18.14
C GLU A 10 0.41 -24.74 17.42
N LEU A 11 1.48 -25.54 17.32
CA LEU A 11 2.71 -25.12 16.63
C LEU A 11 2.48 -24.88 15.13
N THR A 12 1.64 -25.69 14.50
CA THR A 12 1.29 -25.51 13.08
C THR A 12 0.55 -24.19 12.87
N ILE A 13 -0.43 -23.89 13.72
CA ILE A 13 -1.17 -22.62 13.68
C ILE A 13 -0.23 -21.44 13.92
N LEU A 14 0.66 -21.54 14.91
CA LEU A 14 1.62 -20.50 15.23
C LEU A 14 2.57 -20.21 14.05
N LEU A 15 3.15 -21.26 13.46
CA LEU A 15 4.05 -21.12 12.30
C LEU A 15 3.32 -20.60 11.07
N ALA A 16 2.07 -21.02 10.84
CA ALA A 16 1.24 -20.50 9.75
C ALA A 16 0.93 -19.00 9.96
N ALA A 17 0.63 -18.57 11.18
CA ALA A 17 0.38 -17.17 11.50
C ALA A 17 1.62 -16.30 11.24
N PHE A 18 2.81 -16.72 11.71
CA PHE A 18 4.05 -16.00 11.44
C PHE A 18 4.45 -16.02 9.97
N GLY A 19 4.28 -17.15 9.29
CA GLY A 19 4.53 -17.26 7.85
C GLY A 19 3.61 -16.35 7.04
N THR A 20 2.33 -16.25 7.42
CA THR A 20 1.35 -15.38 6.75
C THR A 20 1.64 -13.91 7.01
N LEU A 21 1.87 -13.51 8.27
CA LEU A 21 2.21 -12.12 8.60
C LEU A 21 3.54 -11.72 7.94
N GLY A 22 4.59 -12.52 8.11
CA GLY A 22 5.89 -12.24 7.51
C GLY A 22 5.85 -12.24 5.98
N GLY A 23 5.12 -13.17 5.38
CA GLY A 23 4.90 -13.21 3.93
C GLY A 23 4.17 -11.97 3.42
N MET A 24 3.09 -11.54 4.09
CA MET A 24 2.33 -10.35 3.74
C MET A 24 3.19 -9.08 3.79
N PHE A 25 4.02 -8.91 4.83
CA PHE A 25 4.93 -7.76 4.92
C PHE A 25 5.91 -7.75 3.74
N LEU A 26 6.54 -8.90 3.45
CA LEU A 26 7.51 -9.01 2.36
C LEU A 26 6.89 -8.75 0.98
N THR A 27 5.73 -9.35 0.69
CA THR A 27 5.08 -9.22 -0.63
C THR A 27 4.52 -7.84 -0.88
N ASN A 28 4.10 -7.13 0.17
CA ASN A 28 3.59 -5.76 0.07
C ASN A 28 4.71 -4.71 0.15
N LEU A 29 5.99 -5.13 0.17
CA LEU A 29 7.16 -4.26 0.35
C LEU A 29 7.08 -3.39 1.62
N LEU A 30 6.45 -3.91 2.67
CA LEU A 30 6.46 -3.30 4.00
C LEU A 30 7.68 -3.84 4.78
N PRO A 31 8.29 -3.07 5.70
CA PRO A 31 7.87 -1.77 6.22
C PRO A 31 8.40 -0.59 5.38
N GLN A 32 7.49 0.19 4.83
CA GLN A 32 7.83 1.40 4.09
C GLN A 32 7.81 2.61 5.04
N HIS A 33 8.90 2.82 5.78
CA HIS A 33 9.00 3.92 6.76
C HIS A 33 8.88 5.31 6.11
N TYR A 34 9.22 5.44 4.83
CA TYR A 34 9.05 6.66 4.06
C TYR A 34 8.44 6.37 2.69
N ASN A 35 7.38 7.11 2.36
CA ASN A 35 6.76 7.14 1.05
C ASN A 35 6.61 8.62 0.65
N SER A 36 6.94 8.96 -0.60
CA SER A 36 6.86 10.34 -1.11
C SER A 36 5.45 10.94 -0.97
N LEU A 37 4.40 10.11 -0.99
CA LEU A 37 3.01 10.54 -0.76
C LEU A 37 2.78 11.13 0.64
N PHE A 38 3.62 10.81 1.64
CA PHE A 38 3.51 11.42 2.97
C PHE A 38 3.83 12.93 2.98
N ASN A 39 4.42 13.48 1.92
CA ASN A 39 4.66 14.92 1.80
C ASN A 39 3.38 15.70 1.43
N SER A 40 2.30 15.02 1.03
CA SER A 40 1.01 15.63 0.72
C SER A 40 0.10 15.69 1.96
N GLU A 41 -0.44 16.89 2.24
CA GLU A 41 -1.45 17.05 3.28
C GLU A 41 -2.75 16.31 2.94
N THR A 42 -3.13 16.25 1.65
CA THR A 42 -4.30 15.52 1.16
C THR A 42 -4.18 14.01 1.42
N PHE A 43 -2.98 13.46 1.30
CA PHE A 43 -2.73 12.04 1.53
C PHE A 43 -2.89 11.64 3.01
N LEU A 44 -2.62 12.54 3.96
CA LEU A 44 -2.81 12.26 5.39
C LEU A 44 -4.30 12.06 5.75
N GLU A 45 -5.21 12.63 4.97
CA GLU A 45 -6.66 12.51 5.16
C GLU A 45 -7.27 11.26 4.51
N VAL A 46 -6.48 10.46 3.76
CA VAL A 46 -6.95 9.26 3.05
C VAL A 46 -7.50 8.19 4.00
N SER A 47 -7.04 8.15 5.24
CA SER A 47 -7.53 7.16 6.21
C SER A 47 -8.97 7.43 6.70
N GLY A 48 -9.53 8.60 6.39
CA GLY A 48 -10.88 8.99 6.79
C GLY A 48 -11.88 8.90 5.65
N GLU A 49 -12.08 10.02 4.95
CA GLU A 49 -13.20 10.19 4.00
C GLU A 49 -12.76 10.34 2.54
N ARG A 50 -11.46 10.47 2.28
CA ARG A 50 -10.93 10.71 0.93
C ARG A 50 -10.42 9.43 0.27
N LEU A 51 -10.67 9.34 -1.04
CA LEU A 51 -10.10 8.31 -1.90
C LEU A 51 -9.10 8.99 -2.85
N VAL A 52 -7.86 8.50 -2.88
CA VAL A 52 -6.77 9.12 -3.64
C VAL A 52 -6.23 8.12 -4.65
N ILE A 53 -5.91 8.63 -5.84
CA ILE A 53 -5.23 7.89 -6.91
C ILE A 53 -3.88 8.57 -7.11
N ALA A 54 -2.80 7.81 -6.96
CA ALA A 54 -1.44 8.27 -7.22
C ALA A 54 -0.90 7.61 -8.49
N ILE A 55 -0.27 8.40 -9.36
CA ILE A 55 0.41 7.92 -10.55
C ILE A 55 1.90 8.22 -10.38
N GLU A 56 2.72 7.17 -10.42
CA GLU A 56 4.16 7.27 -10.25
C GLU A 56 4.82 7.80 -11.53
N SER A 57 5.71 8.81 -11.37
CA SER A 57 6.44 9.41 -12.49
C SER A 57 7.49 8.48 -13.15
N ARG A 58 7.70 7.29 -12.58
CA ARG A 58 8.62 6.27 -13.10
C ARG A 58 8.08 5.55 -14.35
N ASP A 59 6.78 5.60 -14.61
CA ASP A 59 6.20 4.95 -15.80
C ASP A 59 6.72 5.63 -17.09
N PRO A 60 7.24 4.89 -18.09
CA PRO A 60 7.66 5.45 -19.37
C PRO A 60 6.59 6.23 -20.14
N LYS A 61 5.31 6.01 -19.84
CA LYS A 61 4.16 6.72 -20.44
C LYS A 61 3.71 7.92 -19.63
N PHE A 62 4.31 8.17 -18.46
CA PHE A 62 3.98 9.31 -17.64
C PHE A 62 4.40 10.61 -18.34
N ASP A 63 3.44 11.52 -18.47
CA ASP A 63 3.64 12.89 -18.93
C ASP A 63 2.81 13.79 -18.01
N SER A 64 3.43 14.82 -17.42
CA SER A 64 2.81 15.64 -16.37
C SER A 64 1.54 16.34 -16.86
N ASP A 65 1.57 16.89 -18.08
CA ASP A 65 0.46 17.66 -18.63
C ASP A 65 -0.69 16.75 -19.07
N LEU A 66 -0.38 15.64 -19.75
CA LEU A 66 -1.39 14.68 -20.19
C LEU A 66 -2.03 13.95 -19.00
N THR A 67 -1.23 13.58 -17.99
CA THR A 67 -1.74 12.88 -16.81
C THR A 67 -2.65 13.79 -16.00
N ARG A 68 -2.29 15.07 -15.84
CA ARG A 68 -3.15 16.05 -15.18
C ARG A 68 -4.49 16.19 -15.90
N GLN A 69 -4.47 16.38 -17.22
CA GLN A 69 -5.70 16.46 -18.02
C GLN A 69 -6.55 15.20 -17.91
N PHE A 70 -5.92 14.02 -17.91
CA PHE A 70 -6.62 12.75 -17.75
C PHE A 70 -7.30 12.66 -16.37
N LEU A 71 -6.61 13.03 -15.30
CA LEU A 71 -7.17 13.06 -13.94
C LEU A 71 -8.34 14.05 -13.81
N GLU A 72 -8.24 15.21 -14.46
CA GLU A 72 -9.35 16.19 -14.52
C GLU A 72 -10.56 15.62 -15.25
N GLN A 73 -10.35 14.92 -16.38
CA GLN A 73 -11.42 14.33 -17.19
C GLN A 73 -12.18 13.22 -16.46
N ILE A 74 -11.51 12.41 -15.63
CA ILE A 74 -12.16 11.35 -14.86
C ILE A 74 -12.83 11.84 -13.57
N GLY A 75 -12.78 13.16 -13.29
CA GLY A 75 -13.45 13.78 -12.15
C GLY A 75 -12.57 13.99 -10.91
N GLY A 76 -11.25 14.01 -11.05
CA GLY A 76 -10.33 14.36 -9.96
C GLY A 76 -10.50 15.82 -9.54
N THR A 77 -10.68 16.08 -8.25
CA THR A 77 -10.87 17.42 -7.69
C THR A 77 -9.55 18.07 -7.26
N ASP A 78 -8.74 17.36 -6.48
CA ASP A 78 -7.55 17.89 -5.82
C ASP A 78 -6.27 17.29 -6.46
N ILE A 79 -5.95 17.76 -7.67
CA ILE A 79 -4.82 17.23 -8.45
C ILE A 79 -3.55 18.00 -8.12
N GLU A 80 -2.66 17.33 -7.39
CA GLU A 80 -1.36 17.83 -6.98
C GLU A 80 -0.21 16.99 -7.55
N GLU A 81 0.93 17.63 -7.75
CA GLU A 81 2.17 16.95 -8.13
C GLU A 81 3.07 16.86 -6.89
N VAL A 82 3.32 15.64 -6.43
CA VAL A 82 4.12 15.39 -5.22
C VAL A 82 5.57 15.16 -5.61
N THR A 83 6.47 16.03 -5.15
CA THR A 83 7.91 15.86 -5.33
C THR A 83 8.45 14.82 -4.34
N LYS A 84 9.45 14.06 -4.79
CA LYS A 84 10.13 13.04 -3.99
C LYS A 84 10.95 13.62 -2.84
#